data_AF-A0AAE0YHV5-F1
#
_entry.id   AF-A0AAE0YHV5-F1
#
_cell.length_a   1.000
_cell.length_b   1.000
_cell.length_c   1.000
_cell.angle_alpha   90.00
_cell.angle_beta   90.00
_cell.angle_gamma   90.00
#
_symmetry.space_group_name_H-M   'P 1'
#
loop_
_entity.id
_entity.type
_entity.pdbx_description
1 polymer ?
#
loop_
_entity_poly.entity_id
_entity_poly.type
_entity_poly.pdbx_seq_one_letter_code
_entity_poly.pdbx_strand_id
1 'polypeptide(L)'
;MELPLLTPLVSDGFYMNCQPMELPLLTPLVSDGFYMNCQPMELPLLTPLVSDGYYMNCQPMELPLLTPLVSDGFYMNCQPMELPLLTPLVSDGFYMNCQPMELPLLTPLVSDGFYMNCQPMELPLLIPLVSDGFYMNCQPMELPLLTPLVSDGFYMNCQPMELPLLIPLVSDGFYMNCQPMELPLLIPLVSDGFYMNCQPMELPLLTPLVSDGFYMNCQPMELPLLIPLVSDGFYMNCQPMELPLLTPLVSDGFYMNCQPMELPLLIPLVSDGFYMNCQPMELPLLTLWSVMVFI
;
A
#
# COMPACT_ATOMS: atom_id res chain seq x y z
N MET A 1 13.01 4.36 36.47
CA MET A 1 13.99 5.38 36.93
C MET A 1 13.72 6.58 36.04
N GLU A 2 13.07 7.64 36.54
CA GLU A 2 12.84 8.85 35.73
C GLU A 2 14.19 9.45 35.36
N LEU A 3 14.55 9.35 34.07
CA LEU A 3 15.68 10.05 33.50
C LEU A 3 15.24 11.48 33.15
N PRO A 4 16.10 12.49 33.37
CA PRO A 4 15.77 13.88 33.07
C PRO A 4 15.55 14.10 31.57
N LEU A 5 14.92 15.22 31.23
CA LEU A 5 14.78 15.73 29.87
C LEU A 5 16.14 15.70 29.14
N LEU A 6 16.27 14.89 28.09
CA LEU A 6 17.49 14.80 27.29
C LEU A 6 17.32 15.62 26.00
N THR A 7 18.01 16.75 25.94
CA THR A 7 18.03 17.64 24.77
C THR A 7 19.46 17.87 24.29
N PRO A 8 20.18 16.83 23.80
CA PRO A 8 21.51 17.06 23.25
C PRO A 8 21.40 17.93 21.99
N LEU A 9 22.19 19.01 21.92
CA LEU A 9 22.22 19.93 20.78
C LEU A 9 22.87 19.29 19.55
N VAL A 10 23.94 18.51 19.74
CA VAL A 10 24.64 17.73 18.72
C VAL A 10 25.20 16.49 19.42
N SER A 11 25.09 15.32 18.80
CA SER A 11 25.63 14.06 19.32
C SER A 11 26.32 13.29 18.19
N ASP A 12 27.48 12.68 18.45
CA ASP A 12 28.16 11.77 17.49
C ASP A 12 27.42 10.40 17.39
N GLY A 13 26.12 10.38 17.67
CA GLY A 13 25.31 9.18 17.87
C GLY A 13 24.83 9.02 19.31
N PHE A 14 23.61 8.52 19.46
CA PHE A 14 22.98 8.25 20.74
C PHE A 14 22.68 6.76 20.85
N TYR A 15 23.26 6.11 21.84
CA TYR A 15 23.12 4.67 22.06
C TYR A 15 22.54 4.42 23.45
N MET A 16 21.40 3.75 23.51
CA MET A 16 20.82 3.27 24.77
C MET A 16 20.45 1.81 24.68
N ASN A 17 20.88 1.07 25.71
CA ASN A 17 20.46 -0.30 25.97
C ASN A 17 19.94 -0.36 27.39
N CYS A 18 18.64 -0.58 27.57
CA CYS A 18 17.96 -0.39 28.86
C CYS A 18 16.95 -1.49 29.18
N GLN A 19 16.76 -1.71 30.47
CA GLN A 19 15.78 -2.64 31.02
C GLN A 19 15.18 -2.00 32.29
N PRO A 20 13.86 -1.78 32.40
CA PRO A 20 12.96 -0.92 31.59
C PRO A 20 13.39 0.55 31.47
N MET A 21 12.78 1.30 30.54
CA MET A 21 12.98 2.74 30.36
C MET A 21 11.67 3.54 30.31
N GLU A 22 11.62 4.60 31.09
CA GLU A 22 10.61 5.67 31.02
C GLU A 22 11.35 7.00 30.85
N LEU A 23 11.13 7.68 29.73
CA LEU A 23 11.67 9.02 29.47
C LEU A 23 10.52 9.93 29.02
N PRO A 24 10.35 11.13 29.60
CA PRO A 24 9.22 11.98 29.25
C PRO A 24 9.38 12.65 27.87
N LEU A 25 10.61 12.94 27.44
CA LEU A 25 10.90 13.63 26.18
C LEU A 25 12.35 13.40 25.74
N LEU A 26 12.54 13.15 24.43
CA LEU A 26 13.85 13.17 23.77
C LEU A 26 13.78 14.03 22.50
N THR A 27 14.48 15.18 22.48
CA THR A 27 14.52 16.10 21.33
C THR A 27 15.96 16.49 20.96
N PRO A 28 16.70 15.58 20.32
CA PRO A 28 18.03 15.88 19.81
C PRO A 28 17.94 16.76 18.55
N LEU A 29 18.81 17.77 18.42
CA LEU A 29 18.79 18.63 17.23
C LEU A 29 19.46 17.94 16.04
N VAL A 30 20.67 17.40 16.22
CA VAL A 30 21.45 16.71 15.19
C VAL A 30 22.16 15.50 15.83
N SER A 31 22.13 14.35 15.17
CA SER A 31 22.87 13.17 15.60
C SER A 31 23.40 12.33 14.43
N ASP A 32 24.56 11.73 14.56
CA ASP A 32 25.05 10.72 13.58
C ASP A 32 24.28 9.38 13.68
N GLY A 33 23.18 9.34 14.45
CA GLY A 33 22.33 8.16 14.60
C GLY A 33 21.66 8.05 15.96
N PHE A 34 20.53 7.35 16.01
CA PHE A 34 19.83 6.95 17.23
C PHE A 34 19.70 5.44 17.28
N TYR A 35 20.20 4.83 18.35
CA TYR A 35 20.15 3.40 18.58
C TYR A 35 19.53 3.13 19.94
N MET A 36 18.35 2.53 19.95
CA MET A 36 17.59 2.18 21.14
C MET A 36 17.36 0.67 21.14
N ASN A 37 17.81 0.00 22.21
CA ASN A 37 17.50 -1.40 22.46
C ASN A 37 16.92 -1.55 23.88
N CYS A 38 15.61 -1.74 23.99
CA CYS A 38 14.93 -1.64 25.29
C CYS A 38 13.97 -2.80 25.54
N GLN A 39 13.90 -3.24 26.80
CA GLN A 39 12.86 -4.17 27.24
C GLN A 39 12.32 -3.78 28.62
N PRO A 40 11.11 -3.19 28.75
CA PRO A 40 10.30 -2.37 27.82
C PRO A 40 10.77 -0.91 27.64
N MET A 41 10.13 -0.17 26.74
CA MET A 41 10.29 1.28 26.53
C MET A 41 8.95 2.05 26.51
N GLU A 42 8.88 3.11 27.29
CA GLU A 42 7.85 4.15 27.22
C GLU A 42 8.49 5.53 26.98
N LEU A 43 8.16 6.16 25.86
CA LEU A 43 8.66 7.49 25.49
C LEU A 43 7.50 8.30 24.91
N PRO A 44 6.93 9.29 25.61
CA PRO A 44 5.79 10.06 25.12
C PRO A 44 6.06 10.80 23.80
N LEU A 45 7.28 11.28 23.59
CA LEU A 45 7.61 12.14 22.45
C LEU A 45 9.07 12.01 22.02
N LEU A 46 9.27 11.75 20.71
CA LEU A 46 10.56 11.77 20.03
C LEU A 46 10.49 12.69 18.80
N THR A 47 11.10 13.88 18.88
CA THR A 47 11.12 14.87 17.78
C THR A 47 12.55 15.31 17.43
N PRO A 48 13.32 14.43 16.80
CA PRO A 48 14.67 14.74 16.39
C PRO A 48 14.65 15.57 15.09
N LEU A 49 15.54 16.57 14.96
CA LEU A 49 15.56 17.42 13.76
C LEU A 49 16.26 16.72 12.59
N VAL A 50 17.50 16.27 12.78
CA VAL A 50 18.30 15.61 11.74
C VAL A 50 19.03 14.41 12.34
N SER A 51 19.01 13.26 11.66
CA SER A 51 19.83 12.10 12.03
C SER A 51 20.29 11.30 10.82
N ASP A 52 21.49 10.72 10.86
CA ASP A 52 21.93 9.72 9.85
C ASP A 52 21.17 8.38 9.99
N GLY A 53 20.26 8.27 10.97
CA GLY A 53 19.32 7.16 11.05
C GLY A 53 18.72 6.96 12.43
N TYR A 54 17.63 6.18 12.47
CA TYR A 54 17.00 5.73 13.70
C TYR A 54 16.87 4.22 13.68
N TYR A 55 17.34 3.58 14.73
CA TYR A 55 17.32 2.13 14.93
C TYR A 55 16.69 1.86 16.29
N MET A 56 15.45 1.41 16.30
CA MET A 56 14.72 1.05 17.51
C MET A 56 14.43 -0.44 17.51
N ASN A 57 14.91 -1.14 18.52
CA ASN A 57 14.63 -2.55 18.77
C ASN A 57 14.06 -2.72 20.17
N CYS A 58 12.75 -2.92 20.30
CA CYS A 58 12.07 -2.82 21.58
C CYS A 58 11.09 -3.96 21.83
N GLN A 59 11.01 -4.42 23.08
CA GLN A 59 10.07 -5.44 23.50
C GLN A 59 9.49 -5.15 24.90
N PRO A 60 8.27 -4.59 25.03
CA PRO A 60 7.47 -3.77 24.09
C PRO A 60 7.97 -2.33 23.86
N MET A 61 7.36 -1.61 22.91
CA MET A 61 7.47 -0.15 22.72
C MET A 61 6.12 0.56 22.76
N GLU A 62 6.03 1.64 23.56
CA GLU A 62 4.96 2.64 23.52
C GLU A 62 5.55 4.03 23.23
N LEU A 63 5.21 4.59 22.06
CA LEU A 63 5.69 5.89 21.60
C LEU A 63 4.51 6.67 21.01
N PRO A 64 3.84 7.56 21.77
CA PRO A 64 2.70 8.34 21.28
C PRO A 64 2.99 9.15 20.00
N LEU A 65 4.18 9.72 19.87
CA LEU A 65 4.50 10.63 18.77
C LEU A 65 5.96 10.54 18.32
N LEU A 66 6.17 10.30 17.03
CA LEU A 66 7.46 10.34 16.34
C LEU A 66 7.39 11.27 15.12
N THR A 67 8.06 12.43 15.19
CA THR A 67 8.06 13.44 14.10
C THR A 67 9.48 13.91 13.76
N PRO A 68 10.26 13.07 13.08
CA PRO A 68 11.59 13.44 12.61
C PRO A 68 11.49 14.38 11.39
N LEU A 69 12.35 15.40 11.32
CA LEU A 69 12.35 16.31 10.17
C LEU A 69 13.11 15.70 8.97
N VAL A 70 14.33 15.22 9.19
CA VAL A 70 15.18 14.61 8.17
C VAL A 70 15.92 13.39 8.75
N SER A 71 15.98 12.30 7.98
CA SER A 71 16.76 11.11 8.31
C SER A 71 17.36 10.43 7.09
N ASP A 72 18.51 9.77 7.20
CA ASP A 72 18.93 8.81 6.16
C ASP A 72 18.19 7.45 6.31
N GLY A 73 17.41 7.26 7.37
CA GLY A 73 16.54 6.09 7.47
C GLY A 73 15.87 5.87 8.83
N PHE A 74 14.80 5.08 8.82
CA PHE A 74 14.13 4.58 10.01
C PHE A 74 14.07 3.07 9.97
N TYR A 75 14.53 2.45 11.04
CA TYR A 75 14.49 1.01 11.26
C TYR A 75 13.84 0.75 12.61
N MET A 76 12.62 0.23 12.59
CA MET A 76 11.89 -0.17 13.78
C MET A 76 11.65 -1.67 13.75
N ASN A 77 12.12 -2.35 14.80
CA ASN A 77 11.86 -3.77 15.03
C ASN A 77 11.27 -3.94 16.43
N CYS A 78 9.97 -4.21 16.54
CA CYS A 78 9.28 -4.14 17.83
C CYS A 78 8.33 -5.31 18.05
N GLN A 79 8.26 -5.79 19.30
CA GLN A 79 7.35 -6.85 19.70
C GLN A 79 6.78 -6.61 21.11
N PRO A 80 5.56 -6.07 21.27
CA PRO A 80 4.70 -5.30 20.34
C PRO A 80 5.16 -3.83 20.11
N MET A 81 4.51 -3.13 19.17
CA MET A 81 4.59 -1.68 18.98
C MET A 81 3.22 -1.00 19.05
N GLU A 82 3.13 0.07 19.86
CA GLU A 82 2.04 1.05 19.83
C GLU A 82 2.60 2.45 19.51
N LEU A 83 2.25 2.99 18.35
CA LEU A 83 2.70 4.29 17.86
C LEU A 83 1.51 5.08 17.29
N PRO A 84 0.79 5.89 18.07
CA PRO A 84 -0.33 6.70 17.59
C PRO A 84 -0.06 7.53 16.33
N LEU A 85 1.11 8.17 16.23
CA LEU A 85 1.41 9.09 15.14
C LEU A 85 2.87 9.04 14.70
N LEU A 86 3.09 8.78 13.40
CA LEU A 86 4.38 8.85 12.74
C LEU A 86 4.31 9.79 11.52
N THR A 87 4.99 10.94 11.60
CA THR A 87 4.99 11.95 10.51
C THR A 87 6.40 12.42 10.18
N PRO A 88 7.19 11.58 9.49
CA PRO A 88 8.49 11.98 9.01
C PRO A 88 8.37 12.93 7.81
N LEU A 89 9.19 13.99 7.78
CA LEU A 89 9.19 14.91 6.64
C LEU A 89 10.02 14.37 5.46
N VAL A 90 11.27 13.99 5.69
CA VAL A 90 12.17 13.46 4.65
C VAL A 90 12.93 12.27 5.21
N SER A 91 12.97 11.17 4.45
CA SER A 91 13.82 10.02 4.76
C SER A 91 14.37 9.34 3.51
N ASP A 92 15.58 8.80 3.52
CA ASP A 92 16.00 7.88 2.45
C ASP A 92 15.30 6.52 2.59
N GLY A 93 14.72 6.21 3.75
CA GLY A 93 13.79 5.08 3.83
C GLY A 93 13.13 4.82 5.18
N PHE A 94 12.09 3.99 5.13
CA PHE A 94 11.38 3.46 6.28
C PHE A 94 11.34 1.95 6.23
N TYR A 95 11.75 1.31 7.32
CA TYR A 95 11.71 -0.12 7.52
C TYR A 95 11.05 -0.39 8.87
N MET A 96 9.85 -0.94 8.84
CA MET A 96 9.14 -1.37 10.04
C MET A 96 8.93 -2.88 9.99
N ASN A 97 9.39 -3.56 11.03
CA ASN A 97 9.16 -4.99 11.25
C ASN A 97 8.56 -5.20 12.64
N CYS A 98 7.25 -5.46 12.73
CA CYS A 98 6.57 -5.45 14.03
C CYS A 98 5.65 -6.65 14.21
N GLN A 99 5.57 -7.15 15.44
CA GLN A 99 4.70 -8.27 15.81
C GLN A 99 4.12 -8.09 17.22
N PRO A 100 2.87 -7.62 17.41
CA PRO A 100 1.98 -6.85 16.50
C PRO A 100 2.39 -5.37 16.29
N MET A 101 1.72 -4.68 15.36
CA MET A 101 1.75 -3.22 15.18
C MET A 101 0.37 -2.58 15.27
N GLU A 102 0.25 -1.54 16.10
CA GLU A 102 -0.86 -0.58 16.10
C GLU A 102 -0.34 0.84 15.80
N LEU A 103 -0.71 1.38 14.64
CA LEU A 103 -0.28 2.70 14.17
C LEU A 103 -1.50 3.46 13.62
N PRO A 104 -2.22 4.29 14.39
CA PRO A 104 -3.36 5.06 13.92
C PRO A 104 -3.11 5.90 12.66
N LEU A 105 -1.98 6.60 12.58
CA LEU A 105 -1.69 7.52 11.48
C LEU A 105 -0.22 7.50 11.08
N LEU A 106 0.00 7.33 9.78
CA LEU A 106 1.32 7.42 9.14
C LEU A 106 1.28 8.30 7.90
N THR A 107 2.05 9.39 7.90
CA THR A 107 2.12 10.33 6.79
C THR A 107 3.56 10.74 6.48
N PRO A 108 4.35 9.90 5.79
CA PRO A 108 5.65 10.32 5.28
C PRO A 108 5.46 11.32 4.14
N LEU A 109 6.15 12.46 4.19
CA LEU A 109 6.08 13.45 3.11
C LEU A 109 6.96 13.04 1.93
N VAL A 110 8.24 12.73 2.15
CA VAL A 110 9.16 12.29 1.09
C VAL A 110 9.99 11.11 1.61
N SER A 111 10.05 10.04 0.83
CA SER A 111 10.78 8.82 1.18
C SER A 111 11.33 8.07 -0.03
N ASP A 112 12.63 7.78 -0.15
CA ASP A 112 13.09 6.96 -1.29
C ASP A 112 12.48 5.55 -1.23
N GLY A 113 12.25 4.99 -0.03
CA GLY A 113 11.63 3.68 0.08
C GLY A 113 10.85 3.46 1.37
N PHE A 114 9.68 2.85 1.26
CA PHE A 114 8.84 2.52 2.39
C PHE A 114 8.58 1.01 2.44
N TYR A 115 9.00 0.36 3.53
CA TYR A 115 8.92 -1.08 3.72
C TYR A 115 8.27 -1.40 5.07
N MET A 116 7.12 -2.08 5.03
CA MET A 116 6.46 -2.61 6.21
C MET A 116 6.34 -4.12 6.13
N ASN A 117 6.76 -4.80 7.18
CA ASN A 117 6.53 -6.22 7.40
C ASN A 117 5.91 -6.43 8.77
N CYS A 118 4.63 -6.79 8.85
CA CYS A 118 3.91 -6.80 10.13
C CYS A 118 3.02 -8.03 10.32
N GLN A 119 2.98 -8.55 11.55
CA GLN A 119 2.15 -9.70 11.88
C GLN A 119 1.58 -9.59 13.31
N PRO A 120 0.32 -9.18 13.51
CA PRO A 120 -0.62 -8.45 12.63
C PRO A 120 -0.28 -6.95 12.47
N MET A 121 -1.04 -6.27 11.59
CA MET A 121 -1.02 -4.81 11.39
C MET A 121 -2.41 -4.18 11.44
N GLU A 122 -2.56 -3.14 12.27
CA GLU A 122 -3.71 -2.23 12.27
C GLU A 122 -3.24 -0.79 12.01
N LEU A 123 -3.63 -0.23 10.86
CA LEU A 123 -3.30 1.15 10.45
C LEU A 123 -4.53 1.83 9.87
N PRO A 124 -5.28 2.64 10.62
CA PRO A 124 -6.41 3.41 10.12
C PRO A 124 -6.13 4.23 8.86
N LEU A 125 -4.98 4.92 8.79
CA LEU A 125 -4.71 5.88 7.73
C LEU A 125 -3.22 5.92 7.33
N LEU A 126 -2.98 5.72 6.03
CA LEU A 126 -1.66 5.82 5.41
C LEU A 126 -1.68 6.77 4.20
N ILE A 127 -0.92 7.86 4.29
CA ILE A 127 -0.81 8.88 3.24
C ILE A 127 0.66 9.20 2.95
N PRO A 128 1.37 8.39 2.16
CA PRO A 128 2.67 8.77 1.62
C PRO A 128 2.48 9.79 0.49
N LEU A 129 3.14 10.95 0.57
CA LEU A 129 3.02 11.94 -0.50
C LEU A 129 3.93 11.59 -1.70
N VAL A 130 5.21 11.36 -1.46
CA VAL A 130 6.18 11.02 -2.52
C VAL A 130 7.07 9.88 -2.06
N SER A 131 7.13 8.80 -2.83
CA SER A 131 8.10 7.73 -2.58
C SER A 131 8.56 6.94 -3.79
N ASP A 132 9.86 6.71 -4.00
CA ASP A 132 10.31 5.90 -5.14
C ASP A 132 9.79 4.46 -5.04
N GLY A 133 9.65 3.92 -3.83
CA GLY A 133 9.08 2.60 -3.62
C GLY A 133 8.22 2.48 -2.38
N PHE A 134 7.12 1.75 -2.50
CA PHE A 134 6.24 1.40 -1.40
C PHE A 134 6.00 -0.11 -1.39
N TYR A 135 6.33 -0.76 -0.28
CA TYR A 135 6.28 -2.21 -0.09
C TYR A 135 5.61 -2.55 1.25
N MET A 136 4.48 -3.25 1.18
CA MET A 136 3.81 -3.82 2.35
C MET A 136 3.77 -5.34 2.27
N ASN A 137 4.16 -6.01 3.34
CA ASN A 137 3.99 -7.44 3.54
C ASN A 137 3.36 -7.72 4.90
N CYS A 138 2.08 -8.09 4.96
CA CYS A 138 1.35 -8.13 6.22
C CYS A 138 0.51 -9.40 6.38
N GLN A 139 0.45 -9.93 7.61
CA GLN A 139 -0.33 -11.12 7.93
C GLN A 139 -0.91 -11.06 9.36
N PRO A 140 -2.21 -10.71 9.54
CA PRO A 140 -3.16 -10.00 8.67
C PRO A 140 -2.87 -8.48 8.53
N MET A 141 -3.64 -7.81 7.66
CA MET A 141 -3.66 -6.36 7.50
C MET A 141 -5.08 -5.78 7.52
N GLU A 142 -5.28 -4.77 8.38
CA GLU A 142 -6.47 -3.91 8.38
C GLU A 142 -6.05 -2.44 8.15
N LEU A 143 -6.43 -1.89 6.99
CA LEU A 143 -6.11 -0.51 6.59
C LEU A 143 -7.35 0.17 5.98
N PRO A 144 -8.14 0.94 6.72
CA PRO A 144 -9.29 1.69 6.21
C PRO A 144 -9.01 2.55 4.97
N LEU A 145 -7.89 3.28 4.95
CA LEU A 145 -7.59 4.23 3.89
C LEU A 145 -6.10 4.28 3.54
N LEU A 146 -5.81 4.11 2.24
CA LEU A 146 -4.49 4.26 1.66
C LEU A 146 -4.54 5.19 0.44
N THR A 147 -3.78 6.29 0.50
CA THR A 147 -3.72 7.27 -0.61
C THR A 147 -2.28 7.70 -0.91
N PRO A 148 -1.50 6.87 -1.63
CA PRO A 148 -0.20 7.30 -2.13
C PRO A 148 -0.40 8.34 -3.25
N LEU A 149 0.25 9.51 -3.15
CA LEU A 149 0.11 10.53 -4.18
C LEU A 149 1.04 10.26 -5.37
N VAL A 150 2.33 10.04 -5.13
CA VAL A 150 3.30 9.77 -6.19
C VAL A 150 4.23 8.63 -5.75
N SER A 151 4.32 7.57 -6.53
CA SER A 151 5.32 6.53 -6.30
C SER A 151 5.81 5.79 -7.54
N ASP A 152 7.12 5.61 -7.74
CA ASP A 152 7.60 4.84 -8.90
C ASP A 152 7.12 3.38 -8.81
N GLY A 153 7.04 2.80 -7.61
CA GLY A 153 6.51 1.46 -7.42
C GLY A 153 5.67 1.30 -6.17
N PHE A 154 4.54 0.62 -6.30
CA PHE A 154 3.66 0.26 -5.21
C PHE A 154 3.43 -1.25 -5.21
N TYR A 155 3.79 -1.92 -4.11
CA TYR A 155 3.74 -3.36 -3.93
C TYR A 155 3.06 -3.73 -2.62
N MET A 156 1.98 -4.49 -2.68
CA MET A 156 1.32 -5.08 -1.50
C MET A 156 1.29 -6.61 -1.61
N ASN A 157 1.70 -7.27 -0.53
CA ASN A 157 1.56 -8.72 -0.35
C ASN A 157 0.91 -9.02 1.00
N CYS A 158 -0.35 -9.42 1.03
CA CYS A 158 -1.10 -9.51 2.28
C CYS A 158 -1.89 -10.81 2.42
N GLN A 159 -1.93 -11.37 3.64
CA GLN A 159 -2.67 -12.60 3.94
C GLN A 159 -3.29 -12.56 5.35
N PRO A 160 -4.59 -12.24 5.52
CA PRO A 160 -5.54 -11.53 4.64
C PRO A 160 -5.30 -10.02 4.52
N MET A 161 -6.04 -9.35 3.61
CA MET A 161 -6.15 -7.89 3.52
C MET A 161 -7.61 -7.40 3.56
N GLU A 162 -7.88 -6.43 4.44
CA GLU A 162 -9.10 -5.62 4.44
C GLU A 162 -8.73 -4.14 4.24
N LEU A 163 -9.11 -3.58 3.08
CA LEU A 163 -8.79 -2.22 2.68
C LEU A 163 -10.03 -1.54 2.05
N PRO A 164 -10.87 -0.83 2.81
CA PRO A 164 -12.04 -0.11 2.30
C PRO A 164 -11.78 0.79 1.09
N LEU A 165 -10.67 1.55 1.10
CA LEU A 165 -10.40 2.55 0.07
C LEU A 165 -8.91 2.65 -0.27
N LEU A 166 -8.62 2.51 -1.56
CA LEU A 166 -7.29 2.71 -2.14
C LEU A 166 -7.34 3.68 -3.33
N ILE A 167 -6.60 4.79 -3.23
CA ILE A 167 -6.54 5.82 -4.27
C ILE A 167 -5.07 6.19 -4.54
N PRO A 168 -4.34 5.44 -5.39
CA PRO A 168 -3.06 5.88 -5.89
C PRO A 168 -3.25 6.94 -6.98
N LEU A 169 -2.64 8.11 -6.84
CA LEU A 169 -2.78 9.16 -7.85
C LEU A 169 -1.83 8.94 -9.03
N VAL A 170 -0.55 8.74 -8.80
CA VAL A 170 0.46 8.54 -9.85
C VAL A 170 1.41 7.42 -9.44
N SER A 171 1.55 6.38 -10.26
CA SER A 171 2.57 5.37 -10.04
C SER A 171 3.08 4.68 -11.29
N ASP A 172 4.39 4.52 -11.48
CA ASP A 172 4.90 3.78 -12.66
C ASP A 172 4.44 2.31 -12.60
N GLY A 173 4.42 1.71 -11.42
CA GLY A 173 3.93 0.34 -11.23
C GLY A 173 3.08 0.16 -9.99
N PHE A 174 1.95 -0.52 -10.14
CA PHE A 174 1.09 -0.93 -9.05
C PHE A 174 0.91 -2.46 -9.06
N TYR A 175 1.27 -3.11 -7.95
CA TYR A 175 1.27 -4.56 -7.80
C TYR A 175 0.58 -4.96 -6.50
N MET A 176 -0.47 -5.75 -6.60
CA MET A 176 -1.15 -6.35 -5.46
C MET A 176 -1.15 -7.88 -5.55
N ASN A 177 -0.69 -8.54 -4.50
CA ASN A 177 -0.81 -9.98 -4.31
C ASN A 177 -1.49 -10.26 -2.97
N CYS A 178 -2.68 -10.83 -2.95
CA CYS A 178 -3.44 -10.96 -1.69
C CYS A 178 -4.20 -12.29 -1.58
N GLN A 179 -4.22 -12.85 -0.37
CA GLN A 179 -4.91 -14.10 -0.10
C GLN A 179 -5.55 -14.11 1.30
N PRO A 180 -6.86 -13.82 1.47
CA PRO A 180 -7.83 -13.14 0.58
C PRO A 180 -7.63 -11.60 0.48
N MET A 181 -8.39 -10.96 -0.42
CA MET A 181 -8.56 -9.49 -0.50
C MET A 181 -10.04 -9.06 -0.46
N GLU A 182 -10.34 -8.11 0.42
CA GLU A 182 -11.57 -7.32 0.42
C GLU A 182 -11.24 -5.83 0.23
N LEU A 183 -11.61 -5.29 -0.94
CA LEU A 183 -11.33 -3.90 -1.33
C LEU A 183 -12.57 -3.26 -1.95
N PRO A 184 -13.46 -2.60 -1.19
CA PRO A 184 -14.65 -1.94 -1.70
C PRO A 184 -14.42 -0.99 -2.89
N LEU A 185 -13.36 -0.19 -2.85
CA LEU A 185 -13.12 0.86 -3.83
C LEU A 185 -11.63 1.03 -4.17
N LEU A 186 -11.32 0.90 -5.46
CA LEU A 186 -9.99 1.14 -6.02
C LEU A 186 -10.03 2.13 -7.19
N ILE A 187 -9.34 3.25 -7.05
CA ILE A 187 -9.30 4.34 -8.03
C ILE A 187 -7.85 4.74 -8.33
N PRO A 188 -7.12 4.01 -9.20
CA PRO A 188 -5.84 4.48 -9.70
C PRO A 188 -6.05 5.56 -10.76
N LEU A 189 -5.44 6.74 -10.59
CA LEU A 189 -5.60 7.81 -11.58
C LEU A 189 -4.65 7.65 -12.77
N VAL A 190 -3.35 7.48 -12.53
CA VAL A 190 -2.34 7.32 -13.58
C VAL A 190 -1.37 6.24 -13.18
N SER A 191 -1.21 5.20 -14.01
CA SER A 191 -0.17 4.20 -13.79
C SER A 191 0.35 3.52 -15.05
N ASP A 192 1.66 3.43 -15.27
CA ASP A 192 2.19 2.72 -16.45
C ASP A 192 1.77 1.24 -16.39
N GLY A 193 1.82 0.61 -15.22
CA GLY A 193 1.38 -0.76 -15.04
C GLY A 193 0.51 -0.98 -13.82
N PHE A 194 -0.58 -1.71 -13.98
CA PHE A 194 -1.44 -2.16 -12.90
C PHE A 194 -1.57 -3.68 -12.92
N TYR A 195 -1.19 -4.35 -11.83
CA TYR A 195 -1.16 -5.80 -11.70
C TYR A 195 -1.84 -6.25 -10.40
N MET A 196 -2.88 -7.07 -10.52
CA MET A 196 -3.56 -7.71 -9.39
C MET A 196 -3.49 -9.23 -9.52
N ASN A 197 -3.03 -9.90 -8.46
CA ASN A 197 -3.09 -11.34 -8.30
C ASN A 197 -3.72 -11.72 -6.96
N CYS A 198 -4.95 -12.23 -6.94
CA CYS A 198 -5.69 -12.38 -5.70
C CYS A 198 -6.43 -13.71 -5.60
N GLN A 199 -6.46 -14.30 -4.41
CA GLN A 199 -7.13 -15.58 -4.16
C GLN A 199 -7.77 -15.63 -2.77
N PRO A 200 -9.09 -15.42 -2.62
CA PRO A 200 -10.07 -14.74 -3.51
C PRO A 200 -9.90 -13.21 -3.60
N MET A 201 -10.68 -12.57 -4.48
CA MET A 201 -10.88 -11.12 -4.54
C MET A 201 -12.36 -10.71 -4.53
N GLU A 202 -12.70 -9.77 -3.65
CA GLU A 202 -13.96 -9.01 -3.66
C GLU A 202 -13.66 -7.51 -3.85
N LEU A 203 -14.04 -6.97 -5.02
CA LEU A 203 -13.80 -5.58 -5.42
C LEU A 203 -15.05 -4.97 -6.07
N PRO A 204 -15.98 -4.37 -5.31
CA PRO A 204 -17.20 -3.74 -5.83
C PRO A 204 -16.98 -2.77 -6.99
N LEU A 205 -15.97 -1.91 -6.90
CA LEU A 205 -15.72 -0.85 -7.88
C LEU A 205 -14.23 -0.67 -8.18
N LEU A 206 -13.90 -0.76 -9.47
CA LEU A 206 -12.58 -0.44 -10.00
C LEU A 206 -12.67 0.56 -11.16
N THR A 207 -12.03 1.71 -11.01
CA THR A 207 -12.04 2.80 -12.00
C THR A 207 -10.63 3.32 -12.29
N PRO A 208 -9.81 2.61 -13.09
CA PRO A 208 -8.53 3.14 -13.54
C PRO A 208 -8.77 4.24 -14.58
N LEU A 209 -8.17 5.42 -14.38
CA LEU A 209 -8.34 6.52 -15.34
C LEU A 209 -7.40 6.39 -16.54
N VAL A 210 -6.09 6.27 -16.29
CA VAL A 210 -5.08 6.15 -17.35
C VAL A 210 -4.09 5.07 -16.96
N SER A 211 -3.90 4.05 -17.82
CA SER A 211 -2.83 3.08 -17.60
C SER A 211 -2.30 2.41 -18.85
N ASP A 212 -0.98 2.31 -19.04
CA ASP A 212 -0.43 1.65 -20.23
C ASP A 212 -0.80 0.15 -20.24
N GLY A 213 -0.84 -0.50 -19.08
CA GLY A 213 -1.23 -1.91 -19.01
C GLY A 213 -1.95 -2.28 -17.73
N PHE A 214 -3.06 -2.99 -17.87
CA PHE A 214 -3.86 -3.48 -16.78
C PHE A 214 -3.98 -5.01 -16.83
N TYR A 215 -3.54 -5.67 -15.75
CA TYR A 215 -3.45 -7.13 -15.64
C TYR A 215 -4.14 -7.61 -14.36
N MET A 216 -5.17 -8.45 -14.50
CA MET A 216 -5.82 -9.14 -13.38
C MET A 216 -5.74 -10.65 -13.53
N ASN A 217 -5.28 -11.32 -12.47
CA ASN A 217 -5.31 -12.76 -12.33
C ASN A 217 -5.91 -13.17 -10.99
N CYS A 218 -7.14 -13.66 -10.95
CA CYS A 218 -7.82 -13.90 -9.67
C CYS A 218 -8.56 -15.23 -9.64
N GLN A 219 -8.59 -15.85 -8.46
CA GLN A 219 -9.27 -17.13 -8.25
C GLN A 219 -9.92 -17.20 -6.86
N PRO A 220 -11.25 -16.99 -6.72
CA PRO A 220 -12.22 -16.32 -7.61
C PRO A 220 -12.07 -14.79 -7.68
N MET A 221 -12.83 -14.14 -8.58
CA MET A 221 -13.07 -12.69 -8.62
C MET A 221 -14.56 -12.34 -8.62
N GLU A 222 -14.95 -11.42 -7.73
CA GLU A 222 -16.21 -10.69 -7.77
C GLU A 222 -15.95 -9.19 -7.99
N LEU A 223 -16.32 -8.68 -9.17
CA LEU A 223 -16.12 -7.28 -9.58
C LEU A 223 -17.39 -6.73 -10.23
N PRO A 224 -18.37 -6.22 -9.48
CA PRO A 224 -19.61 -5.63 -9.99
C PRO A 224 -19.41 -4.62 -11.13
N LEU A 225 -18.42 -3.73 -11.00
CA LEU A 225 -18.24 -2.60 -11.89
C LEU A 225 -16.77 -2.31 -12.21
N LEU A 226 -16.42 -2.39 -13.49
CA LEU A 226 -15.11 -2.02 -14.02
C LEU A 226 -15.24 -0.92 -15.10
N ILE A 227 -14.69 0.25 -14.81
CA ILE A 227 -14.75 1.43 -15.71
C ILE A 227 -13.34 1.96 -15.96
N PRO A 228 -12.62 1.38 -16.92
CA PRO A 228 -11.36 1.94 -17.34
C PRO A 228 -11.58 3.06 -18.37
N LEU A 229 -10.95 4.22 -18.16
CA LEU A 229 -11.11 5.33 -19.11
C LEU A 229 -10.15 5.19 -20.29
N VAL A 230 -8.85 5.06 -20.05
CA VAL A 230 -7.83 4.95 -21.10
C VAL A 230 -6.81 3.88 -20.73
N SER A 231 -6.53 2.94 -21.64
CA SER A 231 -5.40 2.03 -21.47
C SER A 231 -4.81 1.53 -22.78
N ASP A 232 -3.53 1.17 -22.83
CA ASP A 232 -2.98 0.50 -24.02
C ASP A 232 -3.29 -1.02 -23.99
N GLY A 233 -3.68 -1.59 -22.85
CA GLY A 233 -4.00 -3.02 -22.81
C GLY A 233 -4.69 -3.48 -21.54
N PHE A 234 -5.77 -4.22 -21.70
CA PHE A 234 -6.46 -4.94 -20.63
C PHE A 234 -6.29 -6.44 -20.77
N TYR A 235 -5.79 -7.09 -19.73
CA TYR A 235 -5.62 -8.53 -19.63
C TYR A 235 -6.29 -9.04 -18.37
N MET A 236 -7.29 -9.91 -18.52
CA MET A 236 -7.98 -10.53 -17.40
C MET A 236 -7.97 -12.05 -17.53
N ASN A 237 -7.52 -12.74 -16.49
CA ASN A 237 -7.49 -14.20 -16.42
C ASN A 237 -8.05 -14.66 -15.07
N CYS A 238 -9.32 -15.05 -14.99
CA CYS A 238 -9.97 -15.32 -13.71
C CYS A 238 -10.74 -16.63 -13.69
N GLN A 239 -10.72 -17.32 -12.54
CA GLN A 239 -11.39 -18.61 -12.40
C GLN A 239 -11.99 -18.76 -11.00
N PRO A 240 -13.32 -18.60 -10.82
CA PRO A 240 -14.33 -17.95 -11.68
C PRO A 240 -14.24 -16.40 -11.72
N MET A 241 -15.05 -15.77 -12.58
CA MET A 241 -15.27 -14.31 -12.63
C MET A 241 -16.76 -13.94 -12.68
N GLU A 242 -17.18 -13.03 -11.80
CA GLU A 242 -18.45 -12.31 -11.86
C GLU A 242 -18.22 -10.82 -12.14
N LEU A 243 -18.59 -10.36 -13.33
CA LEU A 243 -18.41 -8.97 -13.78
C LEU A 243 -19.68 -8.47 -14.50
N PRO A 244 -20.70 -7.99 -13.77
CA PRO A 244 -21.94 -7.45 -14.33
C PRO A 244 -21.76 -6.36 -15.39
N LEU A 245 -20.84 -5.42 -15.19
CA LEU A 245 -20.67 -4.26 -16.06
C LEU A 245 -19.20 -3.92 -16.31
N LEU A 246 -18.82 -3.94 -17.60
CA LEU A 246 -17.53 -3.50 -18.09
C LEU A 246 -17.71 -2.37 -19.12
N THR A 247 -17.20 -1.18 -18.82
CA THR A 247 -17.35 0.01 -19.70
C THR A 247 -16.02 0.69 -20.01
N PRO A 248 -15.19 0.08 -20.88
CA PRO A 248 -13.95 0.71 -21.29
C PRO A 248 -14.19 1.85 -22.29
N LEU A 249 -13.60 3.01 -22.03
CA LEU A 249 -13.76 4.16 -22.94
C LEU A 249 -12.80 4.05 -24.13
N VAL A 250 -11.50 3.93 -23.89
CA VAL A 250 -10.47 3.80 -24.93
C VAL A 250 -9.51 2.69 -24.55
N SER A 251 -9.30 1.72 -25.45
CA SER A 251 -8.22 0.76 -25.29
C SER A 251 -7.61 0.24 -26.58
N ASP A 252 -6.28 0.17 -26.66
CA ASP A 252 -5.61 -0.45 -27.82
C ASP A 252 -5.87 -1.98 -27.85
N GLY A 253 -6.05 -2.62 -26.69
CA GLY A 253 -6.28 -4.06 -26.61
C GLY A 253 -7.12 -4.53 -25.43
N PHE A 254 -8.00 -5.50 -25.67
CA PHE A 254 -8.69 -6.28 -24.64
C PHE A 254 -8.44 -7.77 -24.82
N TYR A 255 -7.99 -8.43 -23.76
CA TYR A 255 -7.81 -9.88 -23.66
C TYR A 255 -8.49 -10.40 -22.39
N MET A 256 -9.49 -11.25 -22.53
CA MET A 256 -10.12 -11.93 -21.38
C MET A 256 -10.09 -13.44 -21.56
N ASN A 257 -9.70 -14.15 -20.50
CA ASN A 257 -9.69 -15.60 -20.43
C ASN A 257 -10.24 -16.05 -19.07
N CYS A 258 -11.56 -16.24 -18.95
CA CYS A 258 -12.18 -16.52 -17.65
C CYS A 258 -13.06 -17.77 -17.68
N GLN A 259 -13.00 -18.59 -16.64
CA GLN A 259 -13.72 -19.85 -16.58
C GLN A 259 -14.20 -20.18 -15.16
N PRO A 260 -15.52 -20.20 -14.89
CA PRO A 260 -16.64 -19.57 -15.65
C PRO A 260 -16.57 -18.03 -15.68
N MET A 261 -17.38 -17.41 -16.55
CA MET A 261 -17.56 -15.95 -16.62
C MET A 261 -19.04 -15.56 -16.70
N GLU A 262 -19.44 -14.60 -15.85
CA GLU A 262 -20.72 -13.89 -15.96
C GLU A 262 -20.50 -12.41 -16.31
N LEU A 263 -20.82 -12.03 -17.55
CA LEU A 263 -20.67 -10.66 -18.07
C LEU A 263 -21.87 -10.29 -18.95
N PRO A 264 -22.95 -9.71 -18.39
CA PRO A 264 -24.15 -9.36 -19.15
C PRO A 264 -24.03 -8.05 -19.94
N LEU A 265 -23.19 -7.10 -19.51
CA LEU A 265 -23.05 -5.79 -20.16
C LEU A 265 -21.60 -5.44 -20.45
N LEU A 266 -21.30 -5.21 -21.73
CA LEU A 266 -19.99 -4.77 -22.22
C LEU A 266 -20.16 -3.58 -23.17
N ILE A 267 -19.61 -2.43 -22.79
CA ILE A 267 -19.79 -1.16 -23.51
C ILE A 267 -18.43 -0.52 -23.80
N PRO A 268 -17.68 -1.02 -24.81
CA PRO A 268 -16.48 -0.35 -25.31
C PRO A 268 -16.87 0.82 -26.21
N LEU A 269 -16.27 2.00 -25.98
CA LEU A 269 -16.46 3.14 -26.89
C LEU A 269 -15.49 3.09 -28.07
N VAL A 270 -14.19 2.94 -27.80
CA VAL A 270 -13.12 2.80 -28.81
C VAL A 270 -12.21 1.65 -28.43
N SER A 271 -11.98 0.72 -29.35
CA SER A 271 -10.93 -0.28 -29.19
C SER A 271 -10.35 -0.74 -30.52
N ASP A 272 -9.04 -0.96 -30.54
CA ASP A 272 -8.28 -1.44 -31.71
C ASP A 272 -8.24 -2.97 -31.81
N GLY A 273 -8.23 -3.69 -30.68
CA GLY A 273 -8.25 -5.15 -30.65
C GLY A 273 -9.05 -5.73 -29.48
N PHE A 274 -9.84 -6.77 -29.74
CA PHE A 274 -10.66 -7.41 -28.71
C PHE A 274 -10.63 -8.94 -28.86
N TYR A 275 -10.19 -9.64 -27.82
CA TYR A 275 -10.08 -11.10 -27.72
C TYR A 275 -10.73 -11.60 -26.43
N MET A 276 -11.64 -12.57 -26.55
CA MET A 276 -12.28 -13.24 -25.42
C MET A 276 -12.27 -14.75 -25.59
N ASN A 277 -11.78 -15.46 -24.59
CA ASN A 277 -11.88 -16.91 -24.45
C ASN A 277 -12.46 -17.25 -23.07
N CYS A 278 -13.78 -17.13 -22.89
CA CYS A 278 -14.42 -17.39 -21.61
C CYS A 278 -15.50 -18.48 -21.74
N GLN A 279 -15.53 -19.40 -20.78
CA GLN A 279 -16.43 -20.56 -20.81
C GLN A 279 -16.87 -21.02 -19.41
N PRO A 280 -18.18 -21.29 -19.21
CA PRO A 280 -19.31 -20.80 -20.00
C PRO A 280 -19.36 -19.26 -20.02
N MET A 281 -19.95 -18.69 -21.08
CA MET A 281 -20.18 -17.25 -21.22
C MET A 281 -21.66 -17.03 -21.61
N GLU A 282 -22.35 -16.16 -20.87
CA GLU A 282 -23.56 -15.52 -21.37
C GLU A 282 -23.15 -14.31 -22.23
N LEU A 283 -23.59 -14.24 -23.48
CA LEU A 283 -23.18 -13.17 -24.40
C LEU A 283 -23.62 -11.80 -23.88
N PRO A 284 -22.70 -10.85 -23.64
CA PRO A 284 -23.07 -9.52 -23.20
C PRO A 284 -23.88 -8.78 -24.28
N LEU A 285 -24.81 -7.93 -23.84
CA LEU A 285 -25.31 -6.84 -24.68
C LEU A 285 -24.14 -5.92 -25.02
N LEU A 286 -23.97 -5.67 -26.31
CA LEU A 286 -22.77 -5.06 -26.85
C LEU A 286 -23.13 -3.88 -27.76
N THR A 287 -22.55 -2.72 -27.46
CA THR A 287 -22.63 -1.54 -28.31
C THR A 287 -21.23 -1.21 -28.80
N LEU A 288 -21.00 -1.19 -30.13
CA LEU A 288 -19.65 -1.06 -30.70
C LEU A 288 -19.59 -0.08 -31.87
N TRP A 289 -18.43 0.55 -32.00
CA TRP A 289 -17.96 1.28 -33.18
C TRP A 289 -16.68 0.67 -33.79
N SER A 290 -16.35 -0.60 -33.50
CA SER A 290 -15.11 -1.30 -33.95
C SER A 290 -15.35 -2.73 -34.47
N VAL A 291 -14.32 -3.32 -35.12
CA VAL A 291 -14.29 -4.70 -35.66
C VAL A 291 -13.91 -5.70 -34.56
N MET A 292 -14.69 -6.76 -34.38
CA MET A 292 -14.43 -7.84 -33.41
C MET A 292 -14.04 -9.16 -34.08
N VAL A 293 -13.15 -9.92 -33.42
CA VAL A 293 -12.87 -11.31 -33.72
C VAL A 293 -13.20 -12.15 -32.48
N PHE A 294 -14.25 -12.96 -32.56
CA PHE A 294 -14.54 -14.00 -31.56
C PHE A 294 -13.89 -15.31 -32.04
N ILE A 295 -13.10 -15.97 -31.20
CA ILE A 295 -12.48 -17.29 -31.47
C ILE A 295 -12.98 -18.29 -30.45
#